data_AF-A0A7Z0NSW4-F1
#
_entry.id   AF-A0A7Z0NSW4-F1
#
_cell.length_a   1.000
_cell.length_b   1.000
_cell.length_c   1.000
_cell.angle_alpha   90.00
_cell.angle_beta   90.00
_cell.angle_gamma   90.00
#
_symmetry.space_group_name_H-M   'P 1'
#
loop_
_entity.id
_entity.type
_entity.pdbx_description
1 polymer ?
#
loop_
_entity_poly.entity_id
_entity_poly.type
_entity_poly.pdbx_seq_one_letter_code
_entity_poly.pdbx_strand_id
1 'polypeptide(L)'
;MAQRSIGGRIALDRAGVAAHTGAARSTVNHWHLHRDRFGFPNAFVHDGQEWFWRDDIEVFHAAHLTNKKAVLTKVDRSGNPTDLVTSSGAAEILGYSSYRNLPHELIDNPDDTEELPSGRIRRYWYRRTVWAHADARTGRQSTGRTPGTTGPYKPHPYADDPRLHIAAELLAEATEAGRDRRGLGIELAQHLGIPQRTAQRLLAAAGRKMGR
;
A
#
# COMPACT_ATOMS: atom_id res chain seq x y z
N MET A 1 11.49 4.44 -30.35
CA MET A 1 12.57 3.59 -30.88
C MET A 1 13.29 3.03 -29.68
N ALA A 2 13.08 1.76 -29.31
CA ALA A 2 13.51 1.27 -27.99
C ALA A 2 15.02 1.42 -27.71
N GLN A 3 15.87 1.28 -28.73
CA GLN A 3 17.31 1.44 -28.59
C GLN A 3 17.95 2.02 -29.84
N ARG A 4 19.11 2.66 -29.70
CA ARG A 4 19.92 3.20 -30.79
C ARG A 4 21.40 3.18 -30.44
N SER A 5 22.27 2.97 -31.43
CA SER A 5 23.71 3.20 -31.26
C SER A 5 24.03 4.66 -31.57
N ILE A 6 24.63 5.38 -30.62
CA ILE A 6 25.03 6.78 -30.73
C ILE A 6 26.50 6.86 -30.30
N GLY A 7 27.39 7.23 -31.22
CA GLY A 7 28.83 7.33 -30.93
C GLY A 7 29.47 6.02 -30.45
N GLY A 8 28.98 4.87 -30.92
CA GLY A 8 29.49 3.54 -30.52
C GLY A 8 28.95 3.01 -29.19
N ARG A 9 28.12 3.78 -28.47
CA ARG A 9 27.44 3.36 -27.23
C ARG A 9 25.95 3.12 -27.49
N ILE A 10 25.35 2.20 -26.73
CA ILE A 10 23.92 1.90 -26.83
C ILE A 10 23.15 2.86 -25.93
N ALA A 11 22.20 3.58 -26.54
CA ALA A 11 21.25 4.43 -25.86
C ALA A 11 19.84 3.83 -25.93
N LEU A 12 19.06 4.01 -24.86
CA LEU A 12 17.69 3.56 -24.74
C LEU A 12 16.76 4.77 -24.65
N ASP A 13 15.64 4.75 -25.36
CA ASP A 13 14.53 5.64 -25.02
C ASP A 13 13.86 5.08 -23.75
N ARG A 14 12.94 5.84 -23.15
CA ARG A 14 12.29 5.39 -21.92
C ARG A 14 11.46 4.09 -22.09
N ALA A 15 11.04 3.72 -23.30
CA ALA A 15 10.39 2.43 -23.55
C ALA A 15 11.43 1.31 -23.62
N GLY A 16 12.60 1.58 -24.18
CA GLY A 16 13.79 0.73 -24.11
C GLY A 16 14.22 0.45 -22.69
N VAL A 17 14.27 1.46 -21.82
CA VAL A 17 14.57 1.27 -20.39
C VAL A 17 13.56 0.32 -19.75
N ALA A 18 12.27 0.47 -20.03
CA ALA A 18 11.22 -0.41 -19.50
C ALA A 18 11.42 -1.87 -19.97
N ALA A 19 11.63 -2.08 -21.27
CA ALA A 19 11.89 -3.40 -21.83
C ALA A 19 13.18 -4.03 -21.28
N HIS A 20 14.23 -3.24 -21.12
CA HIS A 20 15.54 -3.69 -20.66
C HIS A 20 15.55 -4.06 -19.18
N THR A 21 14.85 -3.28 -18.34
CA THR A 21 14.78 -3.53 -16.89
C THR A 21 13.64 -4.47 -16.48
N GLY A 22 12.68 -4.74 -17.39
CA GLY A 22 11.44 -5.44 -17.07
C GLY A 22 10.44 -4.61 -16.25
N ALA A 23 10.71 -3.31 -16.04
CA ALA A 23 9.83 -2.43 -15.30
C ALA A 23 8.70 -1.88 -16.18
N ALA A 24 7.56 -1.56 -15.55
CA ALA A 24 6.48 -0.85 -16.25
C ALA A 24 6.92 0.55 -16.70
N ARG A 25 6.40 1.02 -17.82
CA ARG A 25 6.72 2.34 -18.38
C ARG A 25 6.42 3.49 -17.40
N SER A 26 5.35 3.35 -16.62
CA SER A 26 4.98 4.29 -15.54
C SER A 26 6.01 4.31 -14.41
N THR A 27 6.59 3.16 -14.05
CA THR A 27 7.68 3.04 -13.07
C THR A 27 8.93 3.77 -13.57
N VAL A 28 9.30 3.61 -14.84
CA VAL A 28 10.42 4.35 -15.43
C VAL A 28 10.18 5.86 -15.39
N ASN A 29 8.97 6.33 -15.71
CA ASN A 29 8.62 7.75 -15.58
C ASN A 29 8.73 8.24 -14.13
N HIS A 30 8.34 7.42 -13.16
CA HIS A 30 8.46 7.75 -11.73
C HIS A 30 9.93 7.85 -11.29
N TRP A 31 10.77 6.90 -11.69
CA TRP A 31 12.22 6.96 -11.41
C TRP A 31 12.85 8.20 -12.03
N HIS A 32 12.50 8.52 -13.28
CA HIS A 32 13.02 9.70 -13.96
C HIS A 32 12.56 11.02 -13.30
N LEU A 33 11.28 11.13 -12.95
CA LEU A 33 10.72 12.31 -12.28
C LEU A 33 11.38 12.57 -10.91
N HIS A 34 11.72 11.49 -10.20
CA HIS A 34 12.34 11.55 -8.87
C HIS A 34 13.79 11.05 -8.90
N ARG A 35 14.53 11.37 -9.97
CA ARG A 35 15.88 10.84 -10.19
C ARG A 35 16.84 11.09 -9.03
N ASP A 36 16.75 12.25 -8.39
CA ASP A 36 17.61 12.61 -7.24
C ASP A 36 17.37 11.67 -6.04
N ARG A 37 16.14 11.19 -5.88
CA ARG A 37 15.79 10.23 -4.82
C ARG A 37 16.24 8.82 -5.15
N PHE A 38 16.13 8.41 -6.41
CA PHE A 38 16.37 7.02 -6.83
C PHE A 38 17.77 6.77 -7.39
N GLY A 39 18.55 7.82 -7.68
CA GLY A 39 19.80 7.74 -8.42
C GLY A 39 19.59 7.38 -9.89
N PHE A 40 18.45 7.74 -10.49
CA PHE A 40 18.16 7.41 -11.89
C PHE A 40 19.07 8.23 -12.83
N PRO A 41 19.63 7.64 -13.90
CA PRO A 41 20.59 8.34 -14.76
C PRO A 41 20.03 9.62 -15.41
N ASN A 42 20.91 10.59 -15.64
CA ASN A 42 20.56 11.78 -16.41
C ASN A 42 20.30 11.40 -17.87
N ALA A 43 19.25 11.97 -18.43
CA ALA A 43 18.98 11.84 -19.85
C ALA A 43 19.84 12.81 -20.66
N PHE A 44 20.02 12.50 -21.94
CA PHE A 44 20.57 13.42 -22.94
C PHE A 44 19.64 13.52 -24.14
N VAL A 45 19.73 14.64 -24.86
CA VAL A 45 18.91 14.88 -26.05
C VAL A 45 19.71 14.54 -27.31
N HIS A 46 19.13 13.71 -28.17
CA HIS A 46 19.68 13.40 -29.49
C HIS A 46 18.52 13.27 -30.49
N ASP A 47 18.61 13.96 -31.62
CA ASP A 47 17.55 14.07 -32.63
C ASP A 47 16.19 14.50 -32.04
N GLY A 48 16.20 15.45 -31.10
CA GLY A 48 15.01 15.97 -30.43
C GLY A 48 14.30 14.97 -29.50
N GLN A 49 14.90 13.81 -29.26
CA GLN A 49 14.40 12.76 -28.39
C GLN A 49 15.29 12.61 -27.15
N GLU A 50 14.70 12.18 -26.05
CA GLU A 50 15.39 11.93 -24.80
C GLU A 50 15.90 10.48 -24.74
N TRP A 51 17.18 10.33 -24.41
CA TRP A 51 17.89 9.06 -24.39
C TRP A 51 18.66 8.86 -23.08
N PHE A 52 18.88 7.60 -22.72
CA PHE A 52 19.65 7.17 -21.55
C PHE A 52 20.71 6.17 -22.01
N TRP A 53 21.93 6.27 -21.52
CA TRP A 53 22.93 5.25 -21.85
C TRP A 53 22.59 3.93 -21.16
N ARG A 54 22.70 2.82 -21.91
CA ARG A 54 22.30 1.50 -21.44
C ARG A 54 23.13 1.04 -20.24
N ASP A 55 24.44 1.27 -20.27
CA ASP A 55 25.36 0.95 -19.18
C ASP A 55 25.01 1.70 -17.89
N ASP A 56 24.68 2.99 -17.98
CA ASP A 56 24.21 3.77 -16.83
C ASP A 56 22.90 3.21 -16.25
N ILE A 57 21.99 2.75 -17.13
CA ILE A 57 20.74 2.08 -16.71
C ILE A 57 21.01 0.73 -16.04
N GLU A 58 21.97 -0.06 -16.54
CA GLU A 58 22.37 -1.34 -15.94
C GLU A 58 22.95 -1.12 -14.52
N VAL A 59 23.83 -0.13 -14.35
CA VAL A 59 24.38 0.25 -13.04
C VAL A 59 23.28 0.71 -12.09
N PHE A 60 22.40 1.61 -12.53
CA PHE A 60 21.24 2.03 -11.74
C PHE A 60 20.37 0.85 -11.33
N HIS A 61 20.03 -0.04 -12.27
CA HIS A 61 19.11 -1.14 -12.01
C HIS A 61 19.69 -2.14 -11.02
N ALA A 62 20.98 -2.47 -11.13
CA ALA A 62 21.68 -3.32 -10.17
C ALA A 62 21.66 -2.70 -8.76
N ALA A 63 21.99 -1.42 -8.63
CA ALA A 63 21.94 -0.70 -7.36
C ALA A 63 20.50 -0.64 -6.80
N HIS A 64 19.51 -0.39 -7.65
CA HIS A 64 18.10 -0.34 -7.30
C HIS A 64 17.62 -1.68 -6.74
N LEU A 65 17.98 -2.80 -7.39
CA LEU A 65 17.65 -4.14 -6.91
C LEU A 65 18.31 -4.46 -5.57
N THR A 66 19.58 -4.07 -5.38
CA THR A 66 20.29 -4.24 -4.11
C THR A 66 19.61 -3.45 -2.98
N ASN A 67 19.30 -2.18 -3.22
CA ASN A 67 18.60 -1.33 -2.25
C ASN A 67 17.21 -1.88 -1.92
N LYS A 68 16.49 -2.37 -2.93
CA LYS A 68 15.18 -3.00 -2.73
C LYS A 68 15.28 -4.25 -1.87
N LYS A 69 16.29 -5.10 -2.10
CA LYS A 69 16.58 -6.28 -1.28
C LYS A 69 16.95 -5.91 0.16
N ALA A 70 17.73 -4.86 0.37
CA ALA A 70 18.15 -4.41 1.70
C ALA A 70 16.96 -3.91 2.57
N VAL A 71 15.90 -3.41 1.95
CA VAL A 71 14.68 -2.94 2.64
C VAL A 71 13.65 -4.07 2.85
N LEU A 72 13.84 -5.24 2.24
CA LEU A 72 12.99 -6.40 2.54
C LEU A 72 13.19 -6.84 3.98
N THR A 73 12.12 -7.36 4.60
CA THR A 73 12.17 -7.92 5.95
C THR A 73 13.33 -8.93 6.04
N LYS A 74 14.19 -8.75 7.04
CA LYS A 74 15.35 -9.63 7.26
C LYS A 74 14.86 -11.07 7.42
N VAL A 75 15.40 -11.95 6.59
CA VAL A 75 15.09 -13.39 6.60
C VAL A 75 16.10 -14.09 7.49
N ASP A 76 15.63 -14.93 8.43
CA ASP A 76 16.52 -15.83 9.17
C ASP A 76 17.01 -16.97 8.26
N ARG A 77 18.33 -17.06 8.09
CA ARG A 77 19.01 -18.06 7.25
C ARG A 77 19.73 -19.14 8.07
N SER A 78 19.51 -19.19 9.39
CA SER A 78 20.08 -20.24 10.24
C SER A 78 19.36 -21.59 10.07
N GLY A 79 19.92 -22.68 10.59
CA GLY A 79 19.28 -24.01 10.57
C GLY A 79 19.52 -24.82 9.29
N ASN A 80 19.08 -26.09 9.28
CA ASN A 80 19.32 -26.99 8.16
C ASN A 80 18.27 -26.76 7.05
N PRO A 81 18.69 -26.62 5.77
CA PRO A 81 17.78 -26.47 4.64
C PRO A 81 16.65 -27.52 4.55
N THR A 82 16.88 -28.73 5.09
CA THR A 82 15.92 -29.84 5.06
C THR A 82 15.06 -29.96 6.31
N ASP A 83 15.18 -29.05 7.28
CA ASP A 83 14.30 -29.05 8.44
C ASP A 83 12.89 -28.60 8.04
N LEU A 84 11.88 -29.36 8.46
CA LEU A 84 10.49 -28.97 8.32
C LEU A 84 10.11 -27.96 9.41
N VAL A 85 9.48 -26.87 9.01
CA VAL A 85 8.96 -25.83 9.89
C VAL A 85 7.46 -25.66 9.72
N THR A 86 6.79 -25.39 10.84
CA THR A 86 5.34 -25.08 10.86
C THR A 86 5.06 -23.68 10.32
N SER A 87 3.79 -23.31 10.15
CA SER A 87 3.41 -21.95 9.75
C SER A 87 3.98 -20.85 10.67
N SER A 88 4.06 -21.08 11.98
CA SER A 88 4.69 -20.12 12.90
C SER A 88 6.19 -20.00 12.65
N GLY A 89 6.89 -21.12 12.43
CA GLY A 89 8.32 -21.12 12.11
C GLY A 89 8.61 -20.47 10.76
N ALA A 90 7.78 -20.73 9.74
CA ALA A 90 7.89 -20.06 8.44
C ALA A 90 7.69 -18.54 8.58
N ALA A 91 6.74 -18.09 9.41
CA ALA A 91 6.53 -16.66 9.64
C ALA A 91 7.72 -16.00 10.34
N GLU A 92 8.30 -16.66 11.34
CA GLU A 92 9.51 -16.19 12.02
C GLU A 92 10.69 -16.09 11.06
N ILE A 93 10.92 -17.12 10.22
CA ILE A 93 11.97 -17.10 9.19
C ILE A 93 11.81 -15.90 8.25
N LEU A 94 10.58 -15.58 7.88
CA LEU A 94 10.25 -14.49 6.96
C LEU A 94 10.13 -13.12 7.65
N GLY A 95 10.28 -13.07 8.98
CA GLY A 95 10.18 -11.88 9.82
C GLY A 95 8.76 -11.30 9.97
N TYR A 96 7.73 -12.12 9.83
CA TYR A 96 6.35 -11.72 10.10
C TYR A 96 6.01 -11.85 11.59
N SER A 97 5.21 -10.92 12.11
CA SER A 97 4.73 -10.95 13.50
C SER A 97 3.73 -12.07 13.80
N SER A 98 3.14 -12.69 12.78
CA SER A 98 2.14 -13.74 12.93
C SER A 98 2.10 -14.64 11.70
N TYR A 99 1.86 -15.94 11.92
CA TYR A 99 1.61 -16.91 10.85
C TYR A 99 0.41 -16.56 9.96
N ARG A 100 -0.51 -15.73 10.45
CA ARG A 100 -1.66 -15.24 9.66
C ARG A 100 -1.25 -14.27 8.55
N ASN A 101 -0.04 -13.73 8.61
CA ASN A 101 0.52 -12.83 7.60
C ASN A 101 1.37 -13.58 6.56
N LEU A 102 1.36 -14.91 6.60
CA LEU A 102 2.02 -15.68 5.55
C LEU A 102 1.35 -15.43 4.20
N PRO A 103 2.14 -15.29 3.11
CA PRO A 103 1.60 -15.13 1.77
C PRO A 103 0.78 -16.35 1.35
N HIS A 104 -0.33 -16.12 0.65
CA HIS A 104 -1.19 -17.21 0.14
C HIS A 104 -0.40 -18.15 -0.76
N GLU A 105 0.52 -17.64 -1.57
CA GLU A 105 1.35 -18.46 -2.47
C GLU A 105 2.19 -19.49 -1.70
N LEU A 106 2.61 -19.16 -0.47
CA LEU A 106 3.32 -20.09 0.39
C LEU A 106 2.34 -21.04 1.11
N ILE A 107 1.21 -20.52 1.61
CA ILE A 107 0.17 -21.30 2.31
C ILE A 107 -0.40 -22.41 1.42
N ASP A 108 -0.58 -22.13 0.14
CA ASP A 108 -1.20 -23.02 -0.84
C ASP A 108 -0.25 -24.12 -1.33
N ASN A 109 1.06 -23.98 -1.06
CA ASN A 109 2.09 -24.92 -1.50
C ASN A 109 2.95 -25.40 -0.32
N PRO A 110 2.40 -26.19 0.63
CA PRO A 110 3.18 -26.84 1.67
C PRO A 110 4.02 -27.99 1.11
N ASP A 111 5.18 -28.23 1.71
CA ASP A 111 6.00 -29.41 1.42
C ASP A 111 5.44 -30.68 2.09
N ASP A 112 4.74 -30.51 3.22
CA ASP A 112 4.07 -31.60 3.93
C ASP A 112 2.84 -31.10 4.72
N THR A 113 1.90 -32.00 4.97
CA THR A 113 0.65 -31.70 5.69
C THR A 113 0.26 -32.81 6.65
N GLU A 114 -0.24 -32.43 7.82
CA GLU A 114 -0.74 -33.34 8.85
C GLU A 114 -2.19 -32.97 9.19
N GLU A 115 -3.09 -33.95 9.12
CA GLU A 115 -4.47 -33.78 9.55
C GLU A 115 -4.59 -34.04 11.05
N LEU A 116 -5.03 -33.02 11.80
CA LEU A 116 -5.24 -33.12 13.23
C LEU A 116 -6.58 -33.80 13.54
N PRO A 117 -6.76 -34.42 14.72
CA PRO A 117 -8.04 -34.99 15.16
C PRO A 117 -9.23 -34.03 15.14
N SER A 118 -8.96 -32.72 15.11
CA SER A 118 -9.98 -31.66 14.98
C SER A 118 -10.45 -31.40 13.54
N GLY A 119 -9.95 -32.15 12.55
CA GLY A 119 -10.17 -31.89 11.12
C GLY A 119 -9.38 -30.70 10.58
N ARG A 120 -8.48 -30.11 11.37
CA ARG A 120 -7.61 -29.00 10.93
C ARG A 120 -6.37 -29.55 10.23
N ILE A 121 -5.98 -28.91 9.14
CA ILE A 121 -4.75 -29.23 8.42
C ILE A 121 -3.61 -28.36 8.95
N ARG A 122 -2.59 -29.02 9.51
CA ARG A 122 -1.31 -28.42 9.83
C ARG A 122 -0.38 -28.53 8.62
N ARG A 123 0.31 -27.44 8.31
CA ARG A 123 1.18 -27.33 7.12
C ARG A 123 2.63 -27.19 7.56
N TYR A 124 3.51 -27.77 6.76
CA TYR A 124 4.95 -27.74 6.96
C TYR A 124 5.67 -27.37 5.65
N TRP A 125 6.81 -26.69 5.81
CA TRP A 125 7.71 -26.34 4.72
C TRP A 125 9.14 -26.65 5.10
N TYR A 126 9.95 -27.07 4.15
CA TYR A 126 11.39 -27.08 4.35
C TYR A 126 11.91 -25.64 4.49
N ARG A 127 12.92 -25.42 5.34
CA ARG A 127 13.59 -24.11 5.45
C ARG A 127 14.06 -23.60 4.08
N ARG A 128 14.58 -24.49 3.21
CA ARG A 128 14.96 -24.13 1.83
C ARG A 128 13.79 -23.58 1.00
N THR A 129 12.59 -24.11 1.17
CA THR A 129 11.39 -23.67 0.45
C THR A 129 10.99 -22.28 0.91
N VAL A 130 11.02 -22.05 2.23
CA VAL A 130 10.75 -20.73 2.81
C VAL A 130 11.78 -19.70 2.35
N TRP A 131 13.07 -20.05 2.29
CA TRP A 131 14.11 -19.15 1.77
C TRP A 131 13.97 -18.87 0.28
N ALA A 132 13.70 -19.90 -0.53
CA ALA A 132 13.46 -19.74 -1.96
C ALA A 132 12.27 -18.80 -2.21
N HIS A 133 11.19 -18.95 -1.44
CA HIS A 133 10.08 -18.02 -1.47
C HIS A 133 10.52 -16.60 -1.09
N ALA A 134 11.36 -16.44 -0.07
CA ALA A 134 11.89 -15.14 0.32
C ALA A 134 12.77 -14.49 -0.76
N ASP A 135 13.58 -15.28 -1.46
CA ASP A 135 14.47 -14.84 -2.54
C ASP A 135 13.69 -14.47 -3.81
N ALA A 136 12.56 -15.14 -4.06
CA ALA A 136 11.64 -14.81 -5.14
C ALA A 136 10.83 -13.52 -4.90
N ARG A 137 10.90 -12.90 -3.71
CA ARG A 137 10.17 -11.66 -3.42
C ARG A 137 10.71 -10.51 -4.27
N THR A 138 9.97 -10.14 -5.31
CA THR A 138 10.30 -9.01 -6.19
C THR A 138 9.81 -7.67 -5.66
N GLY A 139 9.18 -7.61 -4.47
CA GLY A 139 8.59 -6.39 -3.89
C GLY A 139 8.49 -6.44 -2.38
N ARG A 140 8.39 -5.25 -1.75
CA ARG A 140 7.91 -5.12 -0.37
C ARG A 140 6.50 -5.70 -0.35
N GLN A 141 6.35 -6.95 0.07
CA GLN A 141 5.05 -7.48 0.45
C GLN A 141 4.51 -6.51 1.49
N SER A 142 3.49 -5.76 1.10
CA SER A 142 2.88 -4.76 1.97
C SER A 142 2.44 -5.49 3.23
N THR A 143 3.14 -5.27 4.35
CA THR A 143 2.80 -5.83 5.67
C THR A 143 1.55 -5.15 6.23
N GLY A 144 0.58 -4.84 5.37
CA GLY A 144 -0.51 -3.92 5.64
C GLY A 144 -0.11 -2.45 5.50
N ARG A 145 -1.12 -1.60 5.66
CA ARG A 145 -0.98 -0.15 5.79
C ARG A 145 0.08 0.13 6.85
N THR A 146 1.11 0.91 6.53
CA THR A 146 1.96 1.53 7.56
C THR A 146 1.02 2.07 8.62
N PRO A 147 1.17 1.76 9.92
CA PRO A 147 0.35 2.35 10.95
C PRO A 147 0.31 3.83 10.65
N GLY A 148 -0.88 4.36 10.33
CA GLY A 148 -1.00 5.77 10.05
C GLY A 148 -0.39 6.46 11.26
N THR A 149 0.50 7.43 11.05
CA THR A 149 0.99 8.28 12.12
C THR A 149 -0.21 8.63 12.97
N THR A 150 -0.28 8.12 14.20
CA THR A 150 -1.25 8.50 15.21
C THR A 150 -0.87 9.91 15.62
N GLY A 151 -1.04 10.84 14.68
CA GLY A 151 -1.07 12.25 14.99
C GLY A 151 -2.25 12.48 15.92
N PRO A 152 -2.24 13.60 16.67
CA PRO A 152 -3.38 13.99 17.48
C PRO A 152 -4.64 13.88 16.63
N TYR A 153 -5.67 13.21 17.18
CA TYR A 153 -6.95 12.97 16.52
C TYR A 153 -7.39 14.28 15.86
N LYS A 154 -7.39 14.33 14.52
CA LYS A 154 -7.90 15.51 13.82
C LYS A 154 -9.33 15.71 14.31
N PRO A 155 -9.66 16.84 14.96
CA PRO A 155 -11.01 17.07 15.43
C PRO A 155 -11.97 16.88 14.25
N HIS A 156 -13.15 16.31 14.53
CA HIS A 156 -14.15 16.11 13.50
C HIS A 156 -14.37 17.44 12.76
N PRO A 157 -14.58 17.46 11.43
CA PRO A 157 -14.65 18.71 10.64
C PRO A 157 -15.66 19.77 11.11
N TYR A 158 -16.52 19.43 12.06
CA TYR A 158 -17.53 20.32 12.64
C TYR A 158 -17.46 20.39 14.17
N ALA A 159 -16.41 19.90 14.82
CA ALA A 159 -16.34 19.76 16.28
C ALA A 159 -16.67 21.07 17.03
N ASP A 160 -16.28 22.20 16.45
CA ASP A 160 -16.51 23.56 16.96
C ASP A 160 -17.42 24.39 16.04
N ASP A 161 -18.19 23.75 15.14
CA ASP A 161 -19.11 24.46 14.26
C ASP A 161 -20.37 24.88 15.03
N PRO A 162 -20.67 26.19 15.19
CA PRO A 162 -21.84 26.66 15.92
C PRO A 162 -23.16 26.17 15.33
N ARG A 163 -23.17 25.79 14.05
CA ARG A 163 -24.35 25.24 13.37
C ARG A 163 -24.75 23.85 13.88
N LEU A 164 -23.85 23.14 14.58
CA LEU A 164 -24.20 21.88 15.23
C LEU A 164 -25.21 22.06 16.36
N HIS A 165 -25.22 23.20 17.04
CA HIS A 165 -26.19 23.47 18.10
C HIS A 165 -27.60 23.57 17.53
N ILE A 166 -27.76 24.37 16.46
CA ILE A 166 -29.02 24.54 15.74
C ILE A 166 -29.50 23.20 15.15
N ALA A 167 -28.57 22.39 14.61
CA ALA A 167 -28.90 21.05 14.13
C ALA A 167 -29.36 20.10 15.25
N ALA A 168 -28.81 20.23 16.47
CA ALA A 168 -29.20 19.44 17.63
C ALA A 168 -30.56 19.88 18.19
N GLU A 169 -30.82 21.19 18.26
CA GLU A 169 -32.13 21.75 18.64
C GLU A 169 -33.23 21.26 17.69
N LEU A 170 -33.00 21.34 16.38
CA LEU A 170 -33.96 20.85 15.39
C LEU A 170 -34.25 19.35 15.52
N LEU A 171 -33.23 18.54 15.86
CA LEU A 171 -33.43 17.11 16.13
C LEU A 171 -34.21 16.86 17.43
N ALA A 172 -33.98 17.65 18.47
CA ALA A 172 -34.69 17.56 19.74
C ALA A 172 -36.17 17.95 19.56
N GLU A 173 -36.44 19.08 18.91
CA GLU A 173 -37.81 19.52 18.58
C GLU A 173 -38.57 18.50 17.75
N ALA A 174 -37.92 17.93 16.73
CA ALA A 174 -38.53 16.87 15.93
C ALA A 174 -38.86 15.63 16.77
N THR A 175 -37.99 15.27 17.72
CA THR A 175 -38.21 14.11 18.61
C THR A 175 -39.35 14.36 19.59
N GLU A 176 -39.37 15.51 20.25
CA GLU A 176 -40.45 15.94 21.16
C GLU A 176 -41.80 16.01 20.45
N ALA A 177 -41.82 16.52 19.22
CA ALA A 177 -43.03 16.59 18.40
C ALA A 177 -43.41 15.25 17.73
N GLY A 178 -42.68 14.16 17.99
CA GLY A 178 -42.91 12.85 17.37
C GLY A 178 -42.76 12.82 15.85
N ARG A 179 -42.02 13.77 15.27
CA ARG A 179 -41.81 13.91 13.82
C ARG A 179 -40.67 13.03 13.34
N ASP A 180 -40.84 12.45 12.14
CA ASP A 180 -39.77 11.72 11.46
C ASP A 180 -38.66 12.69 11.01
N ARG A 181 -37.43 12.18 10.89
CA ARG A 181 -36.24 12.92 10.49
C ARG A 181 -36.19 13.24 9.00
N ARG A 182 -37.13 12.72 8.21
CA ARG A 182 -37.26 13.00 6.77
C ARG A 182 -37.57 14.49 6.57
N GLY A 183 -36.85 15.15 5.67
CA GLY A 183 -37.06 16.57 5.36
C GLY A 183 -36.27 17.55 6.21
N LEU A 184 -35.82 17.18 7.42
CA LEU A 184 -35.04 18.07 8.31
C LEU A 184 -33.76 18.62 7.66
N GLY A 185 -33.15 17.87 6.74
CA GLY A 185 -31.97 18.34 6.01
C GLY A 185 -32.26 19.48 5.02
N ILE A 186 -33.50 19.58 4.52
CA ILE A 186 -33.95 20.70 3.66
C ILE A 186 -34.28 21.90 4.54
N GLU A 187 -35.01 21.67 5.63
CA GLU A 187 -35.39 22.70 6.60
C GLU A 187 -34.16 23.39 7.20
N LEU A 188 -33.20 22.61 7.70
CA LEU A 188 -31.95 23.14 8.23
C LEU A 188 -31.12 23.88 7.15
N ALA A 189 -31.16 23.40 5.91
CA ALA A 189 -30.46 24.04 4.80
C ALA A 189 -31.04 25.41 4.46
N GLN A 190 -32.38 25.52 4.44
CA GLN A 190 -33.08 26.79 4.23
C GLN A 190 -32.84 27.75 5.39
N HIS A 191 -32.94 27.25 6.63
CA HIS A 191 -32.74 28.05 7.84
C HIS A 191 -31.32 28.64 7.93
N LEU A 192 -30.29 27.85 7.58
CA LEU A 192 -28.89 28.28 7.67
C LEU A 192 -28.32 28.86 6.36
N GLY A 193 -29.08 28.87 5.26
CA GLY A 193 -28.60 29.29 3.94
C GLY A 193 -27.43 28.44 3.42
N ILE A 194 -27.42 27.14 3.70
CA ILE A 194 -26.33 26.22 3.33
C ILE A 194 -26.79 25.13 2.36
N PRO A 195 -25.88 24.48 1.62
CA PRO A 195 -26.24 23.33 0.79
C PRO A 195 -26.87 22.20 1.63
N GLN A 196 -27.92 21.57 1.09
CA GLN A 196 -28.63 20.44 1.74
C GLN A 196 -27.68 19.33 2.19
N ARG A 197 -26.66 19.01 1.38
CA ARG A 197 -25.66 18.00 1.71
C ARG A 197 -24.83 18.38 2.95
N THR A 198 -24.59 19.67 3.18
CA THR A 198 -23.91 20.17 4.38
C THR A 198 -24.83 20.09 5.60
N ALA A 199 -26.10 20.50 5.45
CA ALA A 199 -27.10 20.38 6.50
C ALA A 199 -27.32 18.93 6.97
N GLN A 200 -27.42 17.98 6.03
CA GLN A 200 -27.51 16.55 6.35
C GLN A 200 -26.29 16.04 7.13
N ARG A 201 -25.08 16.52 6.81
CA ARG A 201 -23.86 16.16 7.54
C ARG A 201 -23.84 16.73 8.96
N LEU A 202 -24.35 17.95 9.15
CA LEU A 202 -24.49 18.56 10.47
C LEU A 202 -25.51 17.79 11.33
N LEU A 203 -26.68 17.43 10.79
CA LEU A 203 -27.66 16.59 11.48
C LEU A 203 -27.09 15.23 11.87
N ALA A 204 -26.34 14.58 10.96
CA ALA A 204 -25.70 13.30 11.24
C ALA A 204 -24.60 13.40 12.30
N ALA A 205 -23.89 14.52 12.38
CA ALA A 205 -22.87 14.78 13.40
C ALA A 205 -23.52 15.10 14.76
N ALA A 206 -24.56 15.94 14.78
CA ALA A 206 -25.33 16.26 15.98
C ALA A 206 -26.00 15.02 16.59
N GLY A 207 -26.64 14.19 15.77
CA GLY A 207 -27.28 12.95 16.24
C GLY A 207 -26.30 11.94 16.86
N ARG A 208 -25.05 11.88 16.37
CA ARG A 208 -24.00 11.05 17.01
C ARG A 208 -23.53 11.59 18.35
N LYS A 209 -23.63 12.90 18.57
CA LYS A 209 -23.27 13.56 19.84
C LYS A 209 -24.38 13.40 20.89
N MET A 210 -25.65 13.43 20.47
CA MET A 210 -26.81 13.21 21.36
C MET A 210 -26.98 11.75 21.79
N GLY A 211 -26.55 10.79 20.96
CA GLY A 211 -26.66 9.35 21.26
C GLY A 211 -25.49 8.76 22.05
N ARG A 212 -24.60 9.60 22.61
CA ARG A 212 -23.51 9.20 23.50
C ARG A 212 -23.78 9.65 24.92
#